data_AF-A0A7S3KA78-F1
#
_entry.id   AF-A0A7S3KA78-F1
#
_cell.length_a   1.000
_cell.length_b   1.000
_cell.length_c   1.000
_cell.angle_alpha   90.00
_cell.angle_beta   90.00
_cell.angle_gamma   90.00
#
_symmetry.space_group_name_H-M   'P 1'
#
loop_
_entity.id
_entity.type
_entity.pdbx_description
1 polymer ?
#
loop_
_entity_poly.entity_id
_entity_poly.type
_entity_poly.pdbx_seq_one_letter_code
_entity_poly.pdbx_strand_id
1 'polypeptide(L)'
;EKVKDSIGAQLFLKVSIAEKRLALGQYNECFDLLEEVEGQLKAQNDIDQIVYSELYKTLALYYRRKEKYTEFYQNGLQFLAYTPAEELTEQEKHEWCINMGKAILLGKDIYNIAELLEKEILKSLINTDYEWLYDILKALNTANIDEFEECLRKYEDKINSSEELVKNQNQLEQKIKILAFLDLIFHREKGDRNLDFELIADITRLRIEDVELLVMKSMSLGLVRGTIDQVDQIVRVSWVKPRMLPRDKIKIMSEKLAKWDVQ
;
A
#
# COMPACT_ATOMS: atom_id res chain seq x y z
N GLU A 1 -34.93 -22.66 10.56
CA GLU A 1 -34.35 -24.03 10.53
C GLU A 1 -33.37 -24.29 9.38
N LYS A 2 -33.51 -23.70 8.18
CA LYS A 2 -32.62 -23.97 7.03
C LYS A 2 -31.21 -23.33 7.04
N VAL A 3 -30.86 -22.51 8.04
CA VAL A 3 -29.57 -21.80 8.12
C VAL A 3 -28.54 -22.55 8.98
N LYS A 4 -28.95 -23.62 9.68
CA LYS A 4 -28.05 -24.38 10.57
C LYS A 4 -27.16 -25.40 9.83
N ASP A 5 -27.53 -25.86 8.64
CA ASP A 5 -26.81 -26.95 7.96
C ASP A 5 -25.67 -26.49 7.05
N SER A 6 -25.64 -25.22 6.63
CA SER A 6 -24.52 -24.67 5.86
C SER A 6 -23.56 -23.90 6.76
N ILE A 7 -22.33 -24.39 6.87
CA ILE A 7 -21.27 -23.76 7.67
C ILE A 7 -20.97 -22.34 7.15
N GLY A 8 -21.02 -22.13 5.82
CA GLY A 8 -20.87 -20.81 5.22
C GLY A 8 -21.92 -19.81 5.69
N ALA A 9 -23.17 -20.24 5.86
CA ALA A 9 -24.23 -19.36 6.35
C ALA A 9 -24.07 -19.01 7.84
N GLN A 10 -23.54 -19.93 8.65
CA GLN A 10 -23.22 -19.65 10.05
C GLN A 10 -22.07 -18.64 10.17
N LEU A 11 -21.02 -18.79 9.36
CA LEU A 11 -19.90 -17.85 9.32
C LEU A 11 -20.36 -16.47 8.86
N PHE A 12 -21.18 -16.40 7.80
CA PHE A 12 -21.77 -15.15 7.33
C PHE A 12 -22.57 -14.45 8.44
N LEU A 13 -23.42 -15.18 9.18
CA LEU A 13 -24.15 -14.62 10.32
C LEU A 13 -23.23 -14.07 11.42
N LYS A 14 -22.14 -14.80 11.75
CA LYS A 14 -21.15 -14.31 12.72
C LYS A 14 -20.50 -13.01 12.28
N VAL A 15 -20.16 -12.89 10.99
CA VAL A 15 -19.60 -11.65 10.43
C VAL A 15 -20.63 -10.51 10.47
N SER A 16 -21.89 -10.75 10.08
CA SER A 16 -22.94 -9.72 10.19
C SER A 16 -23.19 -9.28 11.65
N ILE A 17 -23.08 -10.20 12.61
CA ILE A 17 -23.14 -9.86 14.04
C ILE A 17 -21.94 -8.97 14.41
N ALA A 18 -20.74 -9.30 13.95
CA ALA A 18 -19.54 -8.50 14.18
C ALA A 18 -19.66 -7.08 13.58
N GLU A 19 -20.25 -6.95 12.39
CA GLU A 19 -20.54 -5.66 11.75
C GLU A 19 -21.48 -4.80 12.61
N LYS A 20 -22.57 -5.39 13.13
CA LYS A 20 -23.49 -4.67 14.04
C LYS A 20 -22.84 -4.31 15.37
N ARG A 21 -22.01 -5.19 15.94
CA ARG A 21 -21.24 -4.91 17.18
C ARG A 21 -20.23 -3.79 16.97
N LEU A 22 -19.60 -3.75 15.80
CA LEU A 22 -18.76 -2.64 15.39
C LEU A 22 -19.56 -1.33 15.34
N ALA A 23 -20.76 -1.33 14.76
CA ALA A 23 -21.64 -0.15 14.77
C ALA A 23 -22.00 0.31 16.20
N LEU A 24 -22.17 -0.62 17.14
CA LEU A 24 -22.43 -0.35 18.57
C LEU A 24 -21.20 0.06 19.39
N GLY A 25 -19.99 0.03 18.81
CA GLY A 25 -18.74 0.42 19.49
C GLY A 25 -18.12 -0.67 20.38
N GLN A 26 -18.57 -1.92 20.27
CA GLN A 26 -18.04 -3.06 21.04
C GLN A 26 -16.82 -3.68 20.32
N TYR A 27 -15.66 -3.04 20.46
CA TYR A 27 -14.45 -3.36 19.68
C TYR A 27 -13.77 -4.68 20.06
N ASN A 28 -13.79 -5.09 21.33
CA ASN A 28 -13.12 -6.31 21.76
C ASN A 28 -13.88 -7.54 21.27
N GLU A 29 -15.19 -7.59 21.55
CA GLU A 29 -16.06 -8.67 21.10
C GLU A 29 -16.17 -8.79 19.58
N CYS A 30 -16.04 -7.66 18.86
CA CYS A 30 -15.98 -7.68 17.39
C CYS A 30 -14.69 -8.38 16.91
N PHE A 31 -13.55 -8.08 17.52
CA PHE A 31 -12.27 -8.67 17.13
C PHE A 31 -12.22 -10.16 17.43
N ASP A 32 -12.65 -10.58 18.62
CA ASP A 32 -12.65 -11.99 19.02
C ASP A 32 -13.52 -12.83 18.06
N LEU A 33 -14.67 -12.30 17.64
CA LEU A 33 -15.53 -12.95 16.65
C LEU A 33 -14.87 -13.01 15.26
N LEU A 34 -14.19 -11.95 14.83
CA LEU A 34 -13.54 -11.91 13.52
C LEU A 34 -12.33 -12.86 13.47
N GLU A 35 -11.56 -12.98 14.55
CA GLU A 35 -10.44 -13.92 14.67
C GLU A 35 -10.93 -15.38 14.71
N GLU A 36 -12.03 -15.65 15.42
CA GLU A 36 -12.67 -16.97 15.41
C GLU A 36 -13.11 -17.36 13.99
N VAL A 37 -13.75 -16.43 13.27
CA VAL A 37 -14.18 -16.65 11.89
C VAL A 37 -12.96 -16.84 10.98
N GLU A 38 -11.90 -16.04 11.10
CA GLU A 38 -10.69 -16.18 10.29
C GLU A 38 -10.01 -17.56 10.52
N GLY A 39 -9.97 -18.04 11.77
CA GLY A 39 -9.49 -19.38 12.09
C GLY A 39 -10.34 -20.49 11.49
N GLN A 40 -11.67 -20.34 11.52
CA GLN A 40 -12.62 -21.30 10.93
C GLN A 40 -12.54 -21.32 9.39
N LEU A 41 -12.33 -20.16 8.76
CA LEU A 41 -12.15 -20.03 7.31
C LEU A 41 -10.85 -20.69 6.84
N LYS A 42 -9.74 -20.53 7.57
CA LYS A 42 -8.46 -21.20 7.23
C LYS A 42 -8.53 -22.72 7.36
N ALA A 43 -9.43 -23.24 8.20
CA ALA A 43 -9.61 -24.67 8.41
C ALA A 43 -10.49 -25.35 7.35
N GLN A 44 -11.22 -24.58 6.53
CA GLN A 44 -12.17 -25.09 5.55
C GLN A 44 -11.88 -24.53 4.15
N ASN A 45 -11.83 -25.41 3.14
CA ASN A 45 -11.43 -25.03 1.79
C ASN A 45 -12.60 -24.75 0.83
N ASP A 46 -13.85 -25.07 1.21
CA ASP A 46 -15.06 -24.89 0.38
C ASP A 46 -15.98 -23.82 1.00
N ILE A 47 -15.57 -22.56 0.94
CA ILE A 47 -16.37 -21.44 1.45
C ILE A 47 -16.60 -20.43 0.32
N ASP A 48 -17.83 -19.94 0.26
CA ASP A 48 -18.24 -18.93 -0.71
C ASP A 48 -17.41 -17.64 -0.58
N GLN A 49 -16.99 -17.11 -1.71
CA GLN A 49 -16.24 -15.86 -1.85
C GLN A 49 -16.90 -14.66 -1.14
N ILE A 50 -18.22 -14.68 -1.03
CA ILE A 50 -19.03 -13.65 -0.35
C ILE A 50 -18.69 -13.56 1.15
N VAL A 51 -18.41 -14.71 1.81
CA VAL A 51 -18.07 -14.73 3.23
C VAL A 51 -16.70 -14.09 3.47
N TYR A 52 -15.73 -14.34 2.59
CA TYR A 52 -14.43 -13.69 2.63
C TYR A 52 -14.54 -12.19 2.38
N SER A 53 -15.33 -11.78 1.39
CA SER A 53 -15.60 -10.36 1.11
C SER A 53 -16.13 -9.66 2.37
N GLU A 54 -17.21 -10.15 2.97
CA GLU A 54 -17.83 -9.48 4.13
C GLU A 54 -16.91 -9.49 5.37
N LEU A 55 -16.12 -10.55 5.56
CA LEU A 55 -15.12 -10.61 6.64
C LEU A 55 -14.08 -9.51 6.47
N TYR A 56 -13.42 -9.45 5.31
CA TYR A 56 -12.36 -8.48 5.06
C TYR A 56 -12.88 -7.05 5.05
N LYS A 57 -14.13 -6.84 4.60
CA LYS A 57 -14.84 -5.57 4.73
C LYS A 57 -14.98 -5.14 6.19
N THR A 58 -15.46 -6.05 7.04
CA THR A 58 -15.67 -5.78 8.48
C THR A 58 -14.34 -5.55 9.20
N LEU A 59 -13.32 -6.36 8.90
CA LEU A 59 -11.95 -6.17 9.41
C LEU A 59 -11.35 -4.84 8.99
N ALA A 60 -11.51 -4.44 7.73
CA ALA A 60 -11.07 -3.13 7.28
C ALA A 60 -11.82 -2.01 8.03
N LEU A 61 -13.15 -2.05 8.12
CA LEU A 61 -13.90 -1.05 8.90
C LEU A 61 -13.46 -0.99 10.37
N TYR A 62 -13.08 -2.12 10.95
CA TYR A 62 -12.52 -2.21 12.30
C TYR A 62 -11.18 -1.48 12.42
N TYR A 63 -10.21 -1.80 11.55
CA TYR A 63 -8.91 -1.15 11.56
C TYR A 63 -8.97 0.33 11.20
N ARG A 64 -9.94 0.74 10.38
CA ARG A 64 -10.22 2.15 10.10
C ARG A 64 -10.55 2.91 11.38
N ARG A 65 -11.41 2.35 12.25
CA ARG A 65 -11.78 2.99 13.53
C ARG A 65 -10.66 3.00 14.56
N LYS A 66 -9.73 2.05 14.47
CA LYS A 66 -8.53 2.00 15.32
C LYS A 66 -7.36 2.83 14.78
N GLU A 67 -7.55 3.55 13.67
CA GLU A 67 -6.51 4.35 13.00
C GLU A 67 -5.27 3.52 12.60
N LYS A 68 -5.48 2.23 12.34
CA LYS A 68 -4.44 1.29 11.90
C LYS A 68 -4.43 1.20 10.38
N TYR A 69 -3.75 2.15 9.75
CA TYR A 69 -3.79 2.33 8.29
C TYR A 69 -3.18 1.16 7.50
N THR A 70 -2.10 0.54 8.00
CA THR A 70 -1.43 -0.58 7.33
C THR A 70 -2.34 -1.80 7.25
N GLU A 71 -2.91 -2.21 8.38
CA GLU A 71 -3.84 -3.34 8.45
C GLU A 71 -5.15 -3.04 7.70
N PHE A 72 -5.63 -1.79 7.75
CA PHE A 72 -6.78 -1.36 6.94
C PHE A 72 -6.52 -1.57 5.45
N TYR A 73 -5.37 -1.12 4.94
CA TYR A 73 -5.03 -1.22 3.52
C TYR A 73 -4.92 -2.68 3.06
N GLN A 74 -4.26 -3.53 3.85
CA GLN A 74 -4.13 -4.96 3.52
C GLN A 74 -5.48 -5.67 3.46
N ASN A 75 -6.34 -5.48 4.47
CA ASN A 75 -7.68 -6.08 4.48
C ASN A 75 -8.58 -5.47 3.39
N GLY A 76 -8.43 -4.17 3.10
CA GLY A 76 -9.13 -3.51 1.99
C GLY A 76 -8.75 -4.09 0.62
N LEU A 77 -7.47 -4.38 0.38
CA LEU A 77 -7.05 -5.06 -0.85
C LEU A 77 -7.63 -6.46 -0.98
N GLN A 78 -7.69 -7.22 0.12
CA GLN A 78 -8.32 -8.54 0.15
C GLN A 78 -9.83 -8.42 -0.17
N PHE A 79 -10.53 -7.47 0.45
CA PHE A 79 -11.94 -7.20 0.14
C PHE A 79 -12.16 -6.92 -1.35
N LEU A 80 -11.31 -6.08 -1.96
CA LEU A 80 -11.35 -5.76 -3.39
C LEU A 80 -10.84 -6.89 -4.29
N ALA A 81 -10.25 -7.95 -3.75
CA ALA A 81 -9.90 -9.15 -4.51
C ALA A 81 -11.10 -10.11 -4.58
N TYR A 82 -11.88 -10.18 -3.49
CA TYR A 82 -13.08 -11.03 -3.42
C TYR A 82 -14.37 -10.35 -3.91
N THR A 83 -14.38 -9.04 -4.10
CA THR A 83 -15.58 -8.31 -4.54
C THR A 83 -15.36 -7.75 -5.94
N PRO A 84 -16.13 -8.19 -6.96
CA PRO A 84 -16.11 -7.58 -8.28
C PRO A 84 -16.46 -6.09 -8.21
N ALA A 85 -15.81 -5.27 -9.03
CA ALA A 85 -16.09 -3.82 -9.07
C ALA A 85 -17.52 -3.50 -9.54
N GLU A 86 -18.20 -4.44 -10.19
CA GLU A 86 -19.58 -4.29 -10.68
C GLU A 86 -20.63 -4.36 -9.57
N GLU A 87 -20.32 -5.01 -8.45
CA GLU A 87 -21.24 -5.16 -7.31
C GLU A 87 -21.25 -3.93 -6.38
N LEU A 88 -20.24 -3.08 -6.50
CA LEU A 88 -20.09 -1.89 -5.68
C LEU A 88 -20.80 -0.71 -6.31
N THR A 89 -21.54 0.04 -5.50
CA THR A 89 -22.10 1.32 -5.94
C THR A 89 -20.97 2.34 -6.17
N GLU A 90 -21.20 3.32 -7.06
CA GLU A 90 -20.21 4.39 -7.31
C GLU A 90 -19.85 5.17 -6.03
N GLN A 91 -20.83 5.35 -5.12
CA GLN A 91 -20.60 5.99 -3.83
C GLN A 91 -19.64 5.16 -2.95
N GLU A 92 -19.86 3.85 -2.85
CA GLU A 92 -18.97 2.97 -2.08
C GLU A 92 -17.56 2.91 -2.69
N LYS A 93 -17.44 2.86 -4.02
CA LYS A 93 -16.15 2.95 -4.69
C LYS A 93 -15.40 4.21 -4.29
N HIS A 94 -16.07 5.36 -4.28
CA HIS A 94 -15.47 6.63 -3.90
C HIS A 94 -15.00 6.62 -2.46
N GLU A 95 -15.82 6.16 -1.53
CA GLU A 95 -15.45 6.07 -0.12
C GLU A 95 -14.24 5.14 0.10
N TRP A 96 -14.24 3.98 -0.53
CA TRP A 96 -13.11 3.05 -0.44
C TRP A 96 -11.83 3.64 -0.99
N CYS A 97 -11.89 4.27 -2.18
CA CYS A 97 -10.73 4.90 -2.79
C CYS A 97 -10.17 6.05 -1.94
N ILE A 98 -11.03 6.91 -1.39
CA ILE A 98 -10.59 8.00 -0.51
C ILE A 98 -9.94 7.43 0.75
N ASN A 99 -10.57 6.45 1.40
CA ASN A 99 -10.05 5.87 2.64
C ASN A 99 -8.74 5.10 2.40
N MET A 100 -8.63 4.33 1.32
CA MET A 100 -7.40 3.62 0.97
C MET A 100 -6.29 4.57 0.55
N GLY A 101 -6.59 5.62 -0.21
CA GLY A 101 -5.61 6.64 -0.56
C GLY A 101 -5.08 7.38 0.68
N LYS A 102 -5.96 7.76 1.61
CA LYS A 102 -5.55 8.31 2.93
C LYS A 102 -4.69 7.31 3.69
N ALA A 103 -5.08 6.04 3.72
CA ALA A 103 -4.29 5.00 4.39
C ALA A 103 -2.89 4.85 3.78
N ILE A 104 -2.74 4.96 2.46
CA ILE A 104 -1.42 4.99 1.82
C ILE A 104 -0.62 6.21 2.27
N LEU A 105 -1.22 7.41 2.31
CA LEU A 105 -0.48 8.62 2.70
C LEU A 105 -0.04 8.59 4.17
N LEU A 106 -0.90 8.08 5.06
CA LEU A 106 -0.69 8.06 6.51
C LEU A 106 0.06 6.81 6.99
N GLY A 107 0.00 5.71 6.23
CA GLY A 107 0.59 4.43 6.59
C GLY A 107 2.11 4.39 6.40
N LYS A 108 2.83 4.08 7.48
CA LYS A 108 4.30 4.03 7.52
C LYS A 108 4.91 2.89 6.69
N ASP A 109 4.18 1.79 6.54
CA ASP A 109 4.70 0.53 5.97
C ASP A 109 4.14 0.20 4.58
N ILE A 110 3.33 1.10 4.01
CA ILE A 110 2.66 0.87 2.73
C ILE A 110 3.49 1.47 1.59
N TYR A 111 4.29 0.64 0.93
CA TYR A 111 5.11 1.06 -0.23
C TYR A 111 4.64 0.45 -1.57
N ASN A 112 3.65 -0.46 -1.55
CA ASN A 112 3.08 -1.04 -2.78
C ASN A 112 1.82 -0.27 -3.23
N ILE A 113 2.02 0.86 -3.91
CA ILE A 113 0.95 1.76 -4.35
C ILE A 113 0.39 1.32 -5.71
N ALA A 114 1.23 0.73 -6.56
CA ALA A 114 0.87 0.24 -7.88
C ALA A 114 -0.32 -0.73 -7.88
N GLU A 115 -0.43 -1.59 -6.85
CA GLU A 115 -1.53 -2.54 -6.72
C GLU A 115 -2.91 -1.87 -6.61
N LEU A 116 -2.98 -0.71 -5.94
CA LEU A 116 -4.21 0.07 -5.91
C LEU A 116 -4.43 0.82 -7.23
N LEU A 117 -3.37 1.42 -7.80
CA LEU A 117 -3.40 2.15 -9.08
C LEU A 117 -3.92 1.33 -10.26
N GLU A 118 -3.68 0.03 -10.27
CA GLU A 118 -4.17 -0.86 -11.33
C GLU A 118 -5.68 -1.16 -11.22
N LYS A 119 -6.28 -0.99 -10.04
CA LYS A 119 -7.70 -1.26 -9.86
C LYS A 119 -8.55 -0.15 -10.47
N GLU A 120 -9.59 -0.55 -11.22
CA GLU A 120 -10.47 0.37 -11.94
C GLU A 120 -11.23 1.33 -11.03
N ILE A 121 -11.37 0.99 -9.75
CA ILE A 121 -11.98 1.85 -8.72
C ILE A 121 -11.29 3.21 -8.60
N LEU A 122 -10.00 3.34 -8.91
CA LEU A 122 -9.34 4.65 -8.83
C LEU A 122 -9.64 5.55 -10.03
N LYS A 123 -10.04 4.98 -11.18
CA LYS A 123 -10.46 5.77 -12.33
C LYS A 123 -11.75 6.53 -12.05
N SER A 124 -12.57 6.06 -11.11
CA SER A 124 -13.80 6.75 -10.70
C SER A 124 -13.53 8.05 -9.94
N LEU A 125 -12.32 8.25 -9.40
CA LEU A 125 -11.93 9.51 -8.75
C LEU A 125 -11.58 10.63 -9.74
N ILE A 126 -11.30 10.30 -11.01
CA ILE A 126 -10.92 11.27 -12.03
C ILE A 126 -12.16 12.09 -12.38
N ASN A 127 -12.06 13.43 -12.32
CA ASN A 127 -13.17 14.41 -12.39
C ASN A 127 -14.00 14.59 -11.10
N THR A 128 -13.50 14.19 -9.93
CA THR A 128 -14.13 14.46 -8.63
C THR A 128 -13.33 15.45 -7.79
N ASP A 129 -13.90 15.94 -6.68
CA ASP A 129 -13.22 16.82 -5.73
C ASP A 129 -11.92 16.22 -5.13
N TYR A 130 -11.75 14.89 -5.27
CA TYR A 130 -10.63 14.11 -4.77
C TYR A 130 -9.57 13.75 -5.84
N GLU A 131 -9.63 14.36 -7.03
CA GLU A 131 -8.62 14.15 -8.09
C GLU A 131 -7.19 14.38 -7.59
N TRP A 132 -7.00 15.32 -6.67
CA TRP A 132 -5.71 15.58 -6.03
C TRP A 132 -5.09 14.35 -5.37
N LEU A 133 -5.91 13.46 -4.79
CA LEU A 133 -5.44 12.25 -4.13
C LEU A 133 -4.89 11.26 -5.16
N TYR A 134 -5.56 11.16 -6.32
CA TYR A 134 -5.09 10.34 -7.43
C TYR A 134 -3.75 10.84 -7.98
N ASP A 135 -3.62 12.15 -8.21
CA ASP A 135 -2.37 12.76 -8.69
C ASP A 135 -1.21 12.49 -7.73
N ILE A 136 -1.42 12.67 -6.43
CA ILE A 136 -0.39 12.41 -5.42
C ILE A 136 -0.01 10.92 -5.39
N LEU A 137 -0.97 10.00 -5.44
CA LEU A 137 -0.68 8.56 -5.47
C LEU A 137 0.09 8.16 -6.73
N LYS A 138 -0.23 8.79 -7.87
CA LYS A 138 0.49 8.60 -9.12
C LYS A 138 1.93 9.09 -9.02
N ALA A 139 2.16 10.29 -8.48
CA ALA A 139 3.50 10.85 -8.25
C ALA A 139 4.33 9.98 -7.28
N LEU A 140 3.70 9.45 -6.22
CA LEU A 140 4.36 8.50 -5.31
C LEU A 140 4.75 7.19 -6.01
N ASN A 141 3.97 6.73 -6.97
CA ASN A 141 4.27 5.50 -7.70
C ASN A 141 5.36 5.67 -8.77
N THR A 142 5.42 6.83 -9.45
CA THR A 142 6.54 7.18 -10.34
C THR A 142 7.82 7.46 -9.55
N ALA A 143 7.69 7.72 -8.24
CA ALA A 143 8.81 8.04 -7.36
C ALA A 143 9.60 9.29 -7.81
N ASN A 144 8.92 10.20 -8.52
CA ASN A 144 9.48 11.47 -8.96
C ASN A 144 9.23 12.54 -7.90
N ILE A 145 10.32 13.05 -7.29
CA ILE A 145 10.25 14.06 -6.22
C ILE A 145 9.73 15.40 -6.77
N ASP A 146 10.06 15.76 -8.01
CA ASP A 146 9.61 17.02 -8.63
C ASP A 146 8.10 17.04 -8.83
N GLU A 147 7.56 16.01 -9.49
CA GLU A 147 6.12 15.87 -9.71
C GLU A 147 5.37 15.87 -8.38
N PHE A 148 5.94 15.22 -7.35
CA PHE A 148 5.35 15.16 -6.04
C PHE A 148 5.33 16.53 -5.34
N GLU A 149 6.43 17.28 -5.35
CA GLU A 149 6.48 18.64 -4.79
C GLU A 149 5.56 19.61 -5.53
N GLU A 150 5.48 19.52 -6.86
CA GLU A 150 4.55 20.32 -7.67
C GLU A 150 3.09 20.01 -7.32
N CYS A 151 2.75 18.73 -7.15
CA CYS A 151 1.42 18.31 -6.72
C CYS A 151 1.10 18.84 -5.31
N LEU A 152 2.06 18.78 -4.38
CA LEU A 152 1.87 19.33 -3.03
C LEU A 152 1.59 20.84 -3.06
N ARG A 153 2.34 21.62 -3.85
CA ARG A 153 2.12 23.07 -4.00
C ARG A 153 0.76 23.37 -4.63
N LYS A 154 0.35 22.60 -5.63
CA LYS A 154 -0.94 22.77 -6.31
C LYS A 154 -2.14 22.52 -5.39
N TYR A 155 -2.00 21.59 -4.45
CA TYR A 155 -3.08 21.15 -3.57
C TYR A 155 -2.90 21.54 -2.10
N GLU A 156 -2.03 22.52 -1.83
CA GLU A 156 -1.66 22.97 -0.49
C GLU A 156 -2.90 23.35 0.36
N ASP A 157 -3.87 24.04 -0.23
CA ASP A 157 -5.13 24.44 0.43
C ASP A 157 -5.96 23.24 0.93
N LYS A 158 -6.00 22.16 0.12
CA LYS A 158 -6.74 20.92 0.46
C LYS A 158 -5.99 20.08 1.50
N ILE A 159 -4.66 20.12 1.47
CA ILE A 159 -3.80 19.42 2.43
C ILE A 159 -3.87 20.11 3.79
N ASN A 160 -3.79 21.45 3.81
CA ASN A 160 -3.94 22.26 5.02
C ASN A 160 -5.32 22.12 5.66
N SER A 161 -6.34 21.82 4.85
CA SER A 161 -7.69 21.50 5.36
C SER A 161 -7.74 20.18 6.14
N SER A 162 -6.75 19.29 5.98
CA SER A 162 -6.68 17.99 6.63
C SER A 162 -5.55 17.95 7.68
N GLU A 163 -5.87 18.22 8.94
CA GLU A 163 -4.89 18.25 10.05
C GLU A 163 -4.03 16.98 10.15
N GLU A 164 -4.59 15.82 9.80
CA GLU A 164 -3.91 14.52 9.80
C GLU A 164 -2.74 14.45 8.80
N LEU A 165 -2.90 15.10 7.64
CA LEU A 165 -1.87 15.12 6.60
C LEU A 165 -0.75 16.09 6.94
N VAL A 166 -1.08 17.26 7.48
CA VAL A 166 -0.10 18.25 7.95
C VAL A 166 0.81 17.62 9.03
N LYS A 167 0.23 16.90 9.99
CA LYS A 167 1.00 16.18 11.03
C LYS A 167 1.95 15.13 10.46
N ASN A 168 1.61 14.54 9.31
CA ASN A 168 2.39 13.46 8.69
C ASN A 168 3.23 13.90 7.48
N GLN A 169 3.31 15.19 7.19
CA GLN A 169 4.05 15.72 6.04
C GLN A 169 5.51 15.25 6.02
N ASN A 170 6.20 15.32 7.17
CA ASN A 170 7.58 14.83 7.30
C ASN A 170 7.72 13.33 6.97
N GLN A 171 6.70 12.53 7.31
CA GLN A 171 6.72 11.10 7.00
C GLN A 171 6.51 10.86 5.51
N LEU A 172 5.65 11.66 4.88
CA LEU A 172 5.38 11.58 3.45
C LEU A 172 6.60 11.98 2.61
N GLU A 173 7.32 13.03 3.02
CA GLU A 173 8.61 13.41 2.40
C GLU A 173 9.67 12.31 2.54
N GLN A 174 9.77 11.67 3.71
CA GLN A 174 10.66 10.53 3.86
C GLN A 174 10.23 9.35 2.98
N LYS A 175 8.91 9.16 2.81
CA LYS A 175 8.33 8.07 2.03
C LYS A 175 8.63 8.21 0.54
N ILE A 176 8.47 9.39 -0.06
CA ILE A 176 8.83 9.61 -1.47
C ILE A 176 10.33 9.36 -1.70
N LYS A 177 11.20 9.78 -0.77
CA LYS A 177 12.65 9.54 -0.85
C LYS A 177 13.01 8.05 -0.79
N ILE A 178 12.37 7.30 0.10
CA ILE A 178 12.54 5.83 0.16
C ILE A 178 12.05 5.18 -1.14
N LEU A 179 10.92 5.65 -1.70
CA LEU A 179 10.40 5.14 -2.96
C LEU A 179 11.34 5.43 -4.13
N ALA A 180 11.93 6.63 -4.20
CA ALA A 180 12.94 7.00 -5.19
C ALA A 180 14.19 6.14 -5.07
N PHE A 181 14.67 5.88 -3.85
CA PHE A 181 15.78 4.97 -3.60
C PHE A 181 15.47 3.53 -4.06
N LEU A 182 14.27 3.02 -3.78
CA LEU A 182 13.86 1.69 -4.26
C LEU A 182 13.78 1.61 -5.79
N ASP A 183 13.32 2.68 -6.44
CA ASP A 183 13.21 2.72 -7.90
C ASP A 183 14.58 2.78 -8.59
N LEU A 184 15.54 3.50 -7.99
CA LEU A 184 16.94 3.52 -8.39
C LEU A 184 17.53 2.10 -8.40
N ILE A 185 17.37 1.35 -7.30
CA ILE A 185 17.88 -0.03 -7.20
C ILE A 185 17.26 -0.94 -8.27
N PHE A 186 15.98 -0.73 -8.60
CA PHE A 186 15.26 -1.57 -9.56
C PHE A 186 15.81 -1.42 -11.00
N HIS A 187 16.17 -0.20 -11.41
CA HIS A 187 16.69 0.05 -12.75
C HIS A 187 18.09 -0.56 -12.95
N ARG A 188 18.92 -0.60 -11.90
CA ARG A 188 20.26 -1.18 -11.96
C ARG A 188 20.27 -2.70 -12.21
N GLU A 189 21.35 -3.18 -12.82
CA GLU A 189 21.57 -4.61 -13.08
C GLU A 189 22.03 -5.35 -11.83
N LYS A 190 21.85 -6.69 -11.78
CA LYS A 190 22.23 -7.50 -10.60
C LYS A 190 23.74 -7.48 -10.33
N GLY A 191 24.57 -7.25 -11.35
CA GLY A 191 26.03 -7.18 -11.24
C GLY A 191 26.57 -5.86 -10.68
N ASP A 192 25.75 -4.80 -10.70
CA ASP A 192 26.14 -3.44 -10.31
C ASP A 192 25.19 -2.87 -9.25
N ARG A 193 25.10 -3.57 -8.12
CA ARG A 193 24.31 -3.15 -6.94
C ARG A 193 25.15 -2.46 -5.88
N ASN A 194 26.31 -1.94 -6.27
CA ASN A 194 27.09 -1.01 -5.47
C ASN A 194 26.56 0.39 -5.80
N LEU A 195 26.01 1.06 -4.79
CA LEU A 195 25.43 2.39 -4.94
C LEU A 195 26.24 3.40 -4.15
N ASP A 196 26.82 4.36 -4.85
CA ASP A 196 27.56 5.45 -4.24
C ASP A 196 26.60 6.39 -3.51
N PHE A 197 27.03 6.92 -2.36
CA PHE A 197 26.21 7.84 -1.57
C PHE A 197 25.88 9.12 -2.34
N GLU A 198 26.81 9.62 -3.17
CA GLU A 198 26.60 10.81 -4.01
C GLU A 198 25.41 10.63 -4.96
N LEU A 199 25.33 9.48 -5.63
CA LEU A 199 24.21 9.21 -6.52
C LEU A 199 22.87 9.11 -5.77
N ILE A 200 22.87 8.47 -4.60
CA ILE A 200 21.66 8.38 -3.79
C ILE A 200 21.26 9.78 -3.30
N ALA A 201 22.21 10.61 -2.88
CA ALA A 201 21.99 11.99 -2.45
C ALA A 201 21.37 12.83 -3.56
N ASP A 202 21.89 12.74 -4.78
CA ASP A 202 21.39 13.46 -5.95
C ASP A 202 19.94 13.10 -6.28
N ILE A 203 19.62 11.79 -6.31
CA ILE A 203 18.29 11.30 -6.66
C ILE A 203 17.28 11.56 -5.54
N THR A 204 17.68 11.39 -4.28
CA THR A 204 16.77 11.57 -3.13
C THR A 204 16.71 13.02 -2.63
N ARG A 205 17.52 13.92 -3.20
CA ARG A 205 17.69 15.31 -2.76
C ARG A 205 17.99 15.42 -1.27
N LEU A 206 18.84 14.52 -0.79
CA LEU A 206 19.32 14.52 0.58
C LEU A 206 20.76 14.99 0.64
N ARG A 207 21.15 15.48 1.81
CA ARG A 207 22.57 15.66 2.11
C ARG A 207 23.20 14.28 2.23
N ILE A 208 24.47 14.17 1.87
CA ILE A 208 25.23 12.91 1.94
C ILE A 208 25.15 12.29 3.35
N GLU A 209 25.15 13.12 4.39
CA GLU A 209 25.02 12.72 5.80
C GLU A 209 23.69 12.01 6.12
N ASP A 210 22.60 12.40 5.44
CA ASP A 210 21.25 11.85 5.69
C ASP A 210 20.97 10.59 4.87
N VAL A 211 21.80 10.29 3.85
CA VAL A 211 21.65 9.10 3.00
C VAL A 211 21.76 7.83 3.84
N GLU A 212 22.69 7.77 4.77
CA GLU A 212 22.90 6.61 5.63
C GLU A 212 21.63 6.30 6.45
N LEU A 213 21.01 7.34 7.03
CA LEU A 213 19.78 7.19 7.81
C LEU A 213 18.63 6.68 6.94
N LEU A 214 18.50 7.15 5.71
CA LEU A 214 17.48 6.68 4.77
C LEU A 214 17.68 5.19 4.43
N VAL A 215 18.92 4.78 4.18
CA VAL A 215 19.25 3.39 3.84
C VAL A 215 19.01 2.48 5.05
N MET A 216 19.46 2.88 6.24
CA MET A 216 19.20 2.15 7.49
C MET A 216 17.70 1.99 7.74
N LYS A 217 16.91 3.06 7.53
CA LYS A 217 15.46 3.02 7.69
C LYS A 217 14.81 2.07 6.68
N SER A 218 15.24 2.13 5.42
CA SER A 218 14.75 1.23 4.36
C SER A 218 15.05 -0.25 4.67
N MET A 219 16.21 -0.54 5.27
CA MET A 219 16.57 -1.87 5.75
C MET A 219 15.73 -2.30 6.97
N SER A 220 15.50 -1.38 7.91
CA SER A 220 14.70 -1.63 9.13
C SER A 220 13.24 -1.95 8.81
N LEU A 221 12.70 -1.31 7.78
CA LEU A 221 11.35 -1.59 7.24
C LEU A 221 11.28 -2.90 6.43
N GLY A 222 12.41 -3.59 6.24
CA GLY A 222 12.49 -4.83 5.47
C GLY A 222 12.23 -4.64 3.98
N LEU A 223 12.40 -3.41 3.45
CA LEU A 223 12.24 -3.11 2.03
C LEU A 223 13.48 -3.51 1.23
N VAL A 224 14.66 -3.39 1.85
CA VAL A 224 15.96 -3.69 1.26
C VAL A 224 16.78 -4.53 2.25
N ARG A 225 17.61 -5.43 1.75
CA ARG A 225 18.68 -6.07 2.53
C ARG A 225 20.01 -5.84 1.84
N GLY A 226 21.06 -5.63 2.62
CA GLY A 226 22.37 -5.29 2.10
C GLY A 226 23.36 -4.96 3.19
N THR A 227 24.50 -4.42 2.80
CA THR A 227 25.58 -3.94 3.68
C THR A 227 25.93 -2.51 3.32
N ILE A 228 26.19 -1.68 4.33
CA ILE A 228 26.59 -0.29 4.16
C ILE A 228 28.09 -0.22 4.44
N ASP A 229 28.84 0.36 3.50
CA ASP A 229 30.25 0.68 3.67
C ASP A 229 30.40 2.20 3.76
N GLN A 230 30.54 2.71 4.99
CA GLN A 230 30.59 4.14 5.23
C GLN A 230 31.94 4.76 4.82
N VAL A 231 33.03 3.97 4.85
CA VAL A 231 34.38 4.46 4.54
C VAL A 231 34.51 4.69 3.03
N ASP A 232 34.07 3.72 2.24
CA ASP A 232 34.05 3.82 0.79
C ASP A 232 32.82 4.58 0.27
N GLN A 233 31.85 4.92 1.14
CA GLN A 233 30.57 5.55 0.81
C GLN A 233 29.74 4.76 -0.22
N ILE A 234 29.69 3.43 -0.05
CA ILE A 234 29.01 2.51 -0.96
C ILE A 234 27.96 1.68 -0.19
N VAL A 235 26.75 1.60 -0.74
CA VAL A 235 25.72 0.65 -0.30
C VAL A 235 25.71 -0.54 -1.23
N ARG A 236 25.92 -1.75 -0.69
CA ARG A 236 25.79 -3.00 -1.45
C ARG A 236 24.44 -3.62 -1.17
N VAL A 237 23.57 -3.65 -2.18
CA VAL A 237 22.21 -4.18 -2.04
C VAL A 237 22.13 -5.65 -2.47
N SER A 238 21.80 -6.55 -1.55
CA SER A 238 21.65 -7.99 -1.84
C SER A 238 20.22 -8.34 -2.27
N TRP A 239 19.20 -7.72 -1.66
CA TRP A 239 17.81 -8.05 -1.92
C TRP A 239 16.90 -6.83 -1.80
N VAL A 240 15.82 -6.83 -2.59
CA VAL A 240 14.78 -5.80 -2.57
C VAL A 240 13.43 -6.49 -2.53
N LYS A 241 12.50 -5.95 -1.75
CA LYS A 241 11.12 -6.44 -1.67
C LYS A 241 10.45 -6.36 -3.05
N PRO A 242 9.90 -7.48 -3.57
CA PRO A 242 9.12 -7.46 -4.80
C PRO A 242 7.95 -6.48 -4.70
N ARG A 243 7.68 -5.75 -5.77
CA ARG A 243 6.58 -4.80 -5.90
C ARG A 243 5.82 -5.10 -7.18
N MET A 244 4.57 -4.65 -7.26
CA MET A 244 3.78 -4.73 -8.49
C MET A 244 4.53 -3.99 -9.60
N LEU A 245 4.66 -4.63 -10.77
CA LEU A 245 5.44 -4.11 -11.88
C LEU A 245 4.49 -3.57 -12.95
N PRO A 246 4.47 -2.24 -13.20
CA PRO A 246 3.77 -1.73 -14.36
C PRO A 246 4.38 -2.30 -15.64
N ARG A 247 3.60 -2.32 -16.72
CA ARG A 247 3.99 -2.90 -18.02
C ARG A 247 5.33 -2.38 -18.55
N ASP A 248 5.66 -1.13 -18.26
CA ASP A 248 6.94 -0.52 -18.66
C ASP A 248 8.13 -1.23 -18.00
N LYS A 249 8.01 -1.60 -16.72
CA LYS A 249 9.05 -2.36 -16.00
C LYS A 249 9.16 -3.80 -16.48
N ILE A 250 8.05 -4.40 -16.95
CA ILE A 250 8.05 -5.72 -17.58
C ILE A 250 8.84 -5.68 -18.89
N LYS A 251 8.74 -4.60 -19.67
CA LYS A 251 9.55 -4.42 -20.89
C LYS A 251 11.04 -4.41 -20.59
N ILE A 252 11.47 -3.69 -19.54
CA ILE A 252 12.87 -3.71 -19.07
C ILE A 252 13.32 -5.13 -18.70
N MET A 253 12.47 -5.91 -18.03
CA MET A 253 12.78 -7.32 -17.73
C MET A 253 12.88 -8.17 -18.99
N SER A 254 11.98 -7.98 -19.95
CA SER A 254 12.02 -8.68 -21.23
C SER A 254 13.31 -8.38 -22.00
N GLU A 255 13.73 -7.12 -22.03
CA GLU A 255 14.99 -6.71 -22.66
C GLU A 255 16.20 -7.31 -21.94
N LYS A 256 16.19 -7.34 -20.60
CA LYS A 256 17.24 -7.99 -19.80
C LYS A 256 17.30 -9.50 -20.05
N LEU A 257 16.15 -10.17 -20.15
CA LEU A 257 16.09 -11.61 -20.47
C LEU A 257 16.58 -11.89 -21.90
N ALA A 258 16.20 -11.07 -22.87
CA ALA A 258 16.67 -11.20 -24.25
C ALA A 258 18.21 -11.03 -24.34
N LYS A 259 18.80 -10.10 -23.57
CA LYS A 259 20.27 -9.97 -23.48
C LYS A 259 20.95 -11.20 -22.88
N TRP A 260 20.28 -11.89 -21.94
CA TRP A 260 20.81 -13.09 -21.32
C TRP A 260 20.71 -14.30 -22.25
N ASP A 261 19.64 -14.43 -23.03
CA ASP A 261 19.49 -15.53 -24.01
C ASP A 261 20.53 -15.49 -25.13
N VAL A 262 21.09 -14.30 -25.40
CA VAL A 262 22.15 -14.09 -26.40
C VAL A 262 23.56 -14.33 -25.81
N GLN A 263 23.68 -14.53 -24.49
CA GLN A 263 24.92 -14.78 -23.76
C GLN A 263 25.13 -16.27 -23.45
#